data_AF-A0A3S4GML5-F1
#
_entry.id   AF-A0A3S4GML5-F1
#
_cell.length_a   1.000
_cell.length_b   1.000
_cell.length_c   1.000
_cell.angle_alpha   90.00
_cell.angle_beta   90.00
_cell.angle_gamma   90.00
#
_symmetry.space_group_name_H-M   'P 1'
#
loop_
_entity.id
_entity.type
_entity.pdbx_description
1 polymer ?
#
loop_
_entity_poly.entity_id
_entity_poly.type
_entity_poly.pdbx_seq_one_letter_code
_entity_poly.pdbx_strand_id
1 'polypeptide(L)'
;MKMIVTEDYEEMSLVASHHVLGYITAPRRVNLAVMAGSTPKRMYEHLTAAVKGKAFYDRVHYYNFDEIPFRGQSREGVTISNLRQLFFTPAQIKEENIHKLTLDNAAQHDRQLEEAGGLDLMVLGLGADGHFCGNLPNTTPLS
;
A
#
# COMPACT_ATOMS: atom_id res chain seq x y z
N MET A 1 3.98 1.91 21.08
CA MET A 1 2.75 1.45 20.38
C MET A 1 1.59 2.34 20.81
N LYS A 2 0.78 2.83 19.88
CA LYS A 2 -0.48 3.55 20.16
C LYS A 2 -1.64 2.70 19.65
N MET A 3 -2.60 2.38 20.52
CA MET A 3 -3.82 1.67 20.15
C MET A 3 -4.94 2.67 19.95
N ILE A 4 -5.66 2.58 18.83
CA ILE A 4 -6.83 3.41 18.52
C ILE A 4 -7.99 2.45 18.31
N VAL A 5 -9.04 2.60 19.12
CA VAL A 5 -10.28 1.84 19.01
C VAL A 5 -11.35 2.80 18.52
N THR A 6 -12.01 2.45 17.42
CA THR A 6 -13.12 3.19 16.82
C THR A 6 -14.41 2.42 17.01
N GLU A 7 -15.55 3.07 16.82
CA GLU A 7 -16.88 2.49 16.96
C GLU A 7 -17.11 1.36 15.96
N ASP A 8 -16.76 1.60 14.69
CA ASP A 8 -17.04 0.67 13.60
C ASP A 8 -16.02 0.75 12.45
N TYR A 9 -16.31 0.01 11.38
CA TYR A 9 -15.50 -0.04 10.16
C TYR A 9 -15.44 1.30 9.41
N GLU A 10 -16.52 2.08 9.41
CA GLU A 10 -16.55 3.38 8.73
C GLU A 10 -15.64 4.37 9.46
N GLU A 11 -15.74 4.45 10.79
CA GLU A 11 -14.88 5.31 11.59
C GLU A 11 -13.41 4.85 11.51
N MET A 12 -13.14 3.54 11.59
CA MET A 12 -11.78 2.99 11.41
C MET A 12 -11.20 3.44 10.07
N SER A 13 -11.98 3.32 9.00
CA SER A 13 -11.56 3.65 7.64
C SER A 13 -11.29 5.15 7.46
N LEU A 14 -12.14 5.99 8.05
CA LEU A 14 -11.96 7.45 8.04
C LEU A 14 -10.72 7.87 8.84
N VAL A 15 -10.56 7.36 10.07
CA VAL A 15 -9.41 7.65 10.93
C VAL A 15 -8.11 7.19 10.28
N ALA A 16 -8.07 5.98 9.71
CA ALA A 16 -6.91 5.49 8.97
C ALA A 16 -6.56 6.39 7.78
N SER A 17 -7.57 6.88 7.04
CA SER A 17 -7.34 7.79 5.92
C SER A 17 -6.68 9.10 6.37
N HIS A 18 -7.07 9.66 7.52
CA HIS A 18 -6.44 10.85 8.08
C HIS A 18 -4.97 10.62 8.45
N HIS A 19 -4.65 9.45 9.01
CA HIS A 19 -3.27 9.08 9.29
C HIS A 19 -2.42 9.00 8.02
N VAL A 20 -2.93 8.35 6.96
CA VAL A 20 -2.23 8.26 5.67
C VAL A 20 -2.12 9.63 4.99
N LEU A 21 -3.14 10.49 5.09
CA LEU A 21 -3.09 11.86 4.57
C LEU A 21 -2.00 12.70 5.24
N GLY A 22 -1.66 12.43 6.49
CA GLY A 22 -0.52 13.06 7.16
C GLY A 22 0.82 12.84 6.43
N TYR A 23 0.98 11.70 5.76
CA TYR A 23 2.15 11.41 4.94
C TYR A 23 1.99 11.95 3.51
N ILE A 24 0.81 11.79 2.89
CA ILE A 24 0.56 12.28 1.52
C ILE A 24 0.75 13.81 1.43
N THR A 25 0.40 14.54 2.49
CA THR A 25 0.53 16.01 2.55
C THR A 25 1.94 16.51 2.88
N ALA A 26 2.91 15.61 3.07
CA ALA A 26 4.30 15.99 3.34
C ALA A 26 4.91 16.76 2.15
N PRO A 27 5.74 17.80 2.40
CA PRO A 27 6.29 18.64 1.33
C PRO A 27 7.44 17.99 0.54
N ARG A 28 7.97 16.86 1.03
CA ARG A 28 9.09 16.11 0.45
C ARG A 28 8.59 14.76 -0.05
N ARG A 29 9.49 14.04 -0.75
CA ARG A 29 9.23 12.67 -1.17
C ARG A 29 8.83 11.82 0.04
N VAL A 30 7.79 11.01 -0.12
CA VAL A 30 7.42 9.96 0.81
C VAL A 30 7.17 8.65 0.07
N ASN A 31 7.63 7.55 0.63
CA ASN A 31 7.50 6.20 0.09
C ASN A 31 6.55 5.39 0.99
N LEU A 32 5.37 5.04 0.45
CA LEU A 32 4.28 4.38 1.18
C LEU A 32 4.07 2.97 0.65
N ALA A 33 4.24 1.97 1.50
CA ALA A 33 3.86 0.59 1.19
C ALA A 33 2.40 0.34 1.62
N VAL A 34 1.55 -0.13 0.71
CA VAL A 34 0.08 -0.15 0.93
C VAL A 34 -0.55 -1.50 0.60
N MET A 35 -1.53 -1.93 1.42
CA MET A 35 -2.16 -3.25 1.33
C MET A 35 -3.30 -3.33 0.31
N ALA A 36 -3.47 -4.48 -0.34
CA ALA A 36 -4.71 -4.84 -1.02
C ALA A 36 -5.74 -5.42 -0.02
N GLY A 37 -6.80 -6.07 -0.51
CA GLY A 37 -7.80 -6.76 0.32
C GLY A 37 -9.03 -5.92 0.64
N SER A 38 -9.96 -6.48 1.41
CA SER A 38 -11.25 -5.86 1.73
C SER A 38 -11.16 -4.80 2.83
N THR A 39 -10.34 -5.02 3.86
CA THR A 39 -10.15 -4.09 4.99
C THR A 39 -9.86 -2.64 4.56
N PRO A 40 -8.90 -2.34 3.67
CA PRO A 40 -8.56 -0.96 3.32
C PRO A 40 -9.55 -0.33 2.32
N LYS A 41 -10.57 -1.05 1.84
CA LYS A 41 -11.42 -0.59 0.73
C LYS A 41 -12.02 0.80 1.00
N ARG A 42 -12.66 0.97 2.15
CA ARG A 42 -13.31 2.24 2.49
C ARG A 42 -12.31 3.36 2.81
N MET A 43 -11.14 3.01 3.37
CA MET A 43 -10.03 3.96 3.52
C MET A 43 -9.57 4.49 2.15
N TYR A 44 -9.43 3.62 1.14
CA TYR A 44 -9.07 4.04 -0.22
C TYR A 44 -10.12 4.91 -0.90
N GLU A 45 -11.40 4.72 -0.61
CA GLU A 45 -12.46 5.59 -1.11
C GLU A 45 -12.31 7.02 -0.55
N HIS A 46 -12.01 7.16 0.75
CA HIS A 46 -11.70 8.46 1.36
C HIS A 46 -10.43 9.09 0.78
N LEU A 47 -9.35 8.31 0.65
CA LEU A 47 -8.09 8.78 0.06
C LEU A 47 -8.26 9.20 -1.40
N THR A 48 -9.03 8.43 -2.18
CA THR A 48 -9.38 8.76 -3.56
C THR A 48 -10.06 10.11 -3.64
N ALA A 49 -11.09 10.35 -2.84
CA ALA A 49 -11.77 11.66 -2.81
C ALA A 49 -10.81 12.80 -2.42
N ALA A 50 -9.88 12.52 -1.50
CA ALA A 50 -8.91 13.49 -1.03
C ALA A 50 -7.86 13.86 -2.09
N VAL A 51 -7.35 12.92 -2.89
CA VAL A 51 -6.20 13.15 -3.79
C VAL A 51 -6.56 13.26 -5.27
N LYS A 52 -7.71 12.73 -5.71
CA LYS A 52 -8.10 12.72 -7.13
C LYS A 52 -8.06 14.12 -7.74
N GLY A 53 -7.46 14.23 -8.92
CA GLY A 53 -7.31 15.48 -9.67
C GLY A 53 -6.33 16.49 -9.07
N LYS A 54 -5.58 16.15 -8.02
CA LYS A 54 -4.63 17.06 -7.37
C LYS A 54 -3.19 16.72 -7.78
N ALA A 55 -2.59 17.60 -8.57
CA ALA A 55 -1.22 17.42 -9.06
C ALA A 55 -0.13 17.69 -8.01
N PHE A 56 -0.48 18.33 -6.88
CA PHE A 56 0.50 18.77 -5.86
C PHE A 56 0.91 17.67 -4.86
N TYR A 57 0.45 16.43 -5.05
CA TYR A 57 0.90 15.24 -4.31
C TYR A 57 1.81 14.35 -5.17
N ASP A 58 2.47 14.92 -6.18
CA ASP A 58 3.33 14.22 -7.16
C ASP A 58 4.62 13.65 -6.58
N ARG A 59 4.93 13.91 -5.31
CA ARG A 59 6.09 13.37 -4.58
C ARG A 59 5.77 12.16 -3.70
N VAL A 60 4.51 11.71 -3.71
CA VAL A 60 4.11 10.48 -3.00
C VAL A 60 4.35 9.29 -3.91
N HIS A 61 5.12 8.32 -3.44
CA HIS A 61 5.41 7.08 -4.17
C HIS A 61 4.81 5.89 -3.43
N TYR A 62 4.14 5.00 -4.17
CA TYR A 62 3.41 3.86 -3.63
C TYR A 62 4.07 2.54 -4.03
N TYR A 63 4.11 1.62 -3.09
CA TYR A 63 4.73 0.29 -3.24
C TYR A 63 3.73 -0.79 -2.80
N ASN A 64 3.65 -1.89 -3.55
CA ASN A 64 3.08 -3.14 -3.03
C ASN A 64 4.16 -3.93 -2.28
N PHE A 65 3.78 -4.63 -1.20
CA PHE A 65 4.73 -5.36 -0.34
C PHE A 65 4.70 -6.88 -0.54
N ASP A 66 3.78 -7.38 -1.37
CA ASP A 66 3.74 -8.76 -1.85
C ASP A 66 3.20 -8.78 -3.29
N GLU A 67 3.39 -9.89 -4.00
CA GLU A 67 2.77 -10.12 -5.29
C GLU A 67 2.57 -11.61 -5.58
N ILE A 68 1.44 -11.93 -6.19
CA ILE A 68 1.10 -13.29 -6.63
C ILE A 68 0.81 -13.25 -8.13
N PRO A 69 1.70 -13.80 -8.99
CA PRO A 69 1.47 -13.83 -10.43
C PRO A 69 0.41 -14.88 -10.83
N PHE A 70 -0.25 -14.64 -11.96
CA PHE A 70 -1.16 -15.62 -12.56
C PHE A 70 -0.36 -16.66 -13.36
N ARG A 71 -0.48 -17.94 -12.99
CA ARG A 71 0.25 -19.03 -13.65
C ARG A 71 -0.01 -19.05 -15.16
N GLY A 72 1.07 -18.99 -15.95
CA GLY A 72 1.02 -19.07 -17.41
C GLY A 72 0.49 -17.82 -18.11
N GLN A 73 0.35 -16.70 -17.42
CA GLN A 73 -0.12 -15.44 -18.00
C GLN A 73 0.93 -14.34 -17.86
N SER A 74 1.12 -13.56 -18.93
CA SER A 74 1.96 -12.35 -18.91
C SER A 74 1.08 -11.12 -18.63
N ARG A 75 0.49 -11.08 -17.45
CA ARG A 75 -0.31 -9.95 -16.93
C ARG A 75 0.20 -9.54 -15.57
N GLU A 76 -0.19 -8.34 -15.14
CA GLU A 76 0.04 -7.91 -13.76
C GLU A 76 -0.57 -8.89 -12.75
N GLY A 77 0.13 -9.07 -11.63
CA GLY A 77 -0.25 -9.98 -10.55
C GLY A 77 -1.48 -9.52 -9.77
N VAL A 78 -1.90 -10.35 -8.82
CA VAL A 78 -3.10 -10.14 -8.02
C VAL A 78 -3.04 -8.86 -7.19
N THR A 79 -1.92 -8.62 -6.50
CA THR A 79 -1.81 -7.51 -5.54
C THR A 79 -1.86 -6.18 -6.25
N ILE A 80 -1.01 -5.97 -7.26
CA ILE A 80 -1.02 -4.68 -7.99
C ILE A 80 -2.32 -4.46 -8.76
N SER A 81 -2.91 -5.52 -9.35
CA SER A 81 -4.21 -5.40 -10.04
C SER A 81 -5.30 -4.92 -9.09
N ASN A 82 -5.33 -5.43 -7.85
CA ASN A 82 -6.29 -5.02 -6.83
C ASN A 82 -6.02 -3.59 -6.34
N LEU A 83 -4.77 -3.21 -6.11
CA LEU A 83 -4.42 -1.84 -5.71
C LEU A 83 -4.80 -0.81 -6.78
N ARG A 84 -4.65 -1.15 -8.07
CA ARG A 84 -5.14 -0.33 -9.19
C ARG A 84 -6.65 -0.15 -9.13
N GLN A 85 -7.39 -1.23 -8.90
CA GLN A 85 -8.84 -1.20 -8.83
C GLN A 85 -9.35 -0.40 -7.63
N LEU A 86 -8.77 -0.62 -6.45
CA LEU A 86 -9.20 -0.01 -5.20
C LEU A 86 -8.82 1.47 -5.11
N PHE A 87 -7.64 1.85 -5.60
CA PHE A 87 -7.05 3.15 -5.32
C PHE A 87 -6.38 3.82 -6.51
N PHE A 88 -5.36 3.21 -7.13
CA PHE A 88 -4.49 3.96 -8.06
C PHE A 88 -5.24 4.51 -9.27
N THR A 89 -6.08 3.70 -9.92
CA THR A 89 -6.88 4.14 -11.06
C THR A 89 -7.93 5.18 -10.67
N PRO A 90 -8.82 4.94 -9.67
CA PRO A 90 -9.85 5.92 -9.33
C PRO A 90 -9.27 7.22 -8.75
N ALA A 91 -8.12 7.17 -8.05
CA ALA A 91 -7.41 8.31 -7.49
C ALA A 91 -6.49 9.03 -8.50
N GLN A 92 -6.33 8.48 -9.71
CA GLN A 92 -5.48 9.04 -10.77
C GLN A 92 -4.00 9.18 -10.37
N ILE A 93 -3.48 8.17 -9.66
CA ILE A 93 -2.05 8.12 -9.33
C ILE A 93 -1.26 7.86 -10.61
N LYS A 94 -0.19 8.64 -10.83
CA LYS A 94 0.67 8.50 -12.00
C LYS A 94 1.50 7.22 -11.91
N GLU A 95 1.74 6.56 -13.05
CA GLU A 95 2.55 5.33 -13.07
C GLU A 95 3.99 5.53 -12.59
N GLU A 96 4.59 6.70 -12.82
CA GLU A 96 5.93 7.05 -12.31
C GLU A 96 6.00 7.09 -10.76
N ASN A 97 4.85 7.16 -10.10
CA ASN A 97 4.70 7.13 -8.66
C ASN A 97 4.31 5.74 -8.12
N ILE A 98 4.14 4.72 -8.98
CA ILE A 98 3.74 3.36 -8.60
C ILE A 98 4.91 2.42 -8.85
N HIS A 99 5.47 1.86 -7.78
CA HIS A 99 6.62 0.96 -7.82
C HIS A 99 6.17 -0.46 -7.53
N LYS A 100 6.32 -1.33 -8.54
CA LYS A 100 5.79 -2.70 -8.49
C LYS A 100 6.83 -3.68 -7.98
N LEU A 101 6.53 -4.41 -6.92
CA LEU A 101 7.26 -5.62 -6.55
C LEU A 101 6.77 -6.80 -7.41
N THR A 102 7.70 -7.53 -8.01
CA THR A 102 7.45 -8.76 -8.78
C THR A 102 8.54 -9.80 -8.47
N LEU A 103 8.36 -11.04 -8.94
CA LEU A 103 9.40 -12.07 -8.81
C LEU A 103 10.72 -11.68 -9.50
N ASP A 104 10.64 -10.96 -10.62
CA ASP A 104 11.82 -10.60 -11.43
C ASP A 104 12.69 -9.52 -10.75
N ASN A 105 12.10 -8.68 -9.90
CA ASN A 105 12.81 -7.57 -9.25
C ASN A 105 12.93 -7.71 -7.73
N ALA A 106 12.35 -8.74 -7.11
CA ALA A 106 12.37 -8.96 -5.66
C ALA A 106 13.79 -8.89 -5.07
N ALA A 107 14.79 -9.46 -5.74
CA ALA A 107 16.19 -9.47 -5.28
C ALA A 107 16.84 -8.06 -5.24
N GLN A 108 16.27 -7.07 -5.92
CA GLN A 108 16.76 -5.68 -5.93
C GLN A 108 15.87 -4.74 -5.13
N HIS A 109 14.69 -5.20 -4.68
CA HIS A 109 13.65 -4.35 -4.12
C HIS A 109 14.10 -3.60 -2.86
N ASP A 110 14.73 -4.30 -1.90
CA ASP A 110 15.19 -3.69 -0.65
C ASP A 110 16.27 -2.63 -0.91
N ARG A 111 17.18 -2.90 -1.84
CA ARG A 111 18.21 -1.94 -2.26
C ARG A 111 17.57 -0.71 -2.92
N GLN A 112 16.60 -0.91 -3.80
CA GLN A 112 15.89 0.20 -4.47
C GLN A 112 15.11 1.06 -3.47
N LEU A 113 14.53 0.45 -2.44
CA LEU A 113 13.88 1.16 -1.33
C LEU A 113 14.89 1.99 -0.53
N GLU A 114 16.04 1.42 -0.16
CA GLU A 114 17.08 2.15 0.58
C GLU A 114 17.63 3.33 -0.25
N GLU A 115 17.92 3.11 -1.53
CA GLU A 115 18.35 4.18 -2.46
C GLU A 115 17.27 5.27 -2.65
N ALA A 116 16.00 4.93 -2.46
CA ALA A 116 14.88 5.85 -2.46
C ALA A 116 14.64 6.58 -1.13
N GLY A 117 15.40 6.27 -0.08
CA GLY A 117 15.29 6.86 1.25
C GLY A 117 14.51 6.03 2.28
N GLY A 118 14.22 4.76 1.98
CA GLY A 118 13.45 3.85 2.84
C GLY A 118 11.94 4.05 2.74
N LEU A 119 11.17 3.21 3.45
CA LEU A 119 9.72 3.37 3.58
C LEU A 119 9.37 4.29 4.75
N ASP A 120 8.55 5.33 4.49
CA ASP A 120 8.07 6.26 5.52
C ASP A 120 6.88 5.70 6.29
N LEU A 121 6.03 4.91 5.62
CA LEU A 121 4.86 4.28 6.18
C LEU A 121 4.59 2.95 5.48
N MET A 122 4.16 1.97 6.26
CA MET A 122 3.55 0.74 5.75
C MET A 122 2.14 0.60 6.33
N VAL A 123 1.13 0.55 5.45
CA VAL A 123 -0.27 0.31 5.83
C VAL A 123 -0.55 -1.18 5.66
N LEU A 124 -0.62 -1.89 6.79
CA LEU A 124 -0.82 -3.32 6.85
C LEU A 124 -2.20 -3.71 7.40
N GLY A 125 -2.67 -4.86 6.94
CA GLY A 125 -3.79 -5.57 7.54
C GLY A 125 -3.28 -6.70 8.41
N LEU A 126 -4.16 -7.18 9.29
CA LEU A 126 -3.91 -8.34 10.13
C LEU A 126 -4.90 -9.44 9.76
N GLY A 127 -4.38 -10.59 9.36
CA GLY A 127 -5.18 -11.79 9.13
C GLY A 127 -5.76 -12.34 10.42
N ALA A 128 -6.85 -13.11 10.32
CA ALA A 128 -7.47 -13.77 11.47
C ALA A 128 -6.53 -14.78 12.18
N ASP A 129 -5.55 -15.32 11.44
CA ASP A 129 -4.49 -16.20 11.92
C ASP A 129 -3.20 -15.44 12.32
N GLY A 130 -3.24 -14.10 12.31
CA GLY A 130 -2.11 -13.24 12.65
C GLY A 130 -1.13 -12.97 11.51
N HIS A 131 -1.40 -13.43 10.28
CA HIS A 131 -0.51 -13.12 9.15
C HIS A 131 -0.51 -11.63 8.80
N PHE A 132 0.59 -11.19 8.18
CA PHE A 132 0.74 -9.87 7.57
C PHE A 132 1.58 -10.01 6.29
N CYS A 133 1.23 -9.30 5.22
CA CYS A 133 1.83 -9.52 3.89
C CYS A 133 1.74 -11.01 3.48
N GLY A 134 2.81 -11.56 2.88
CA GLY A 134 2.98 -12.99 2.65
C GLY A 134 3.59 -13.78 3.82
N ASN A 135 3.68 -13.19 5.02
CA ASN A 135 4.28 -13.83 6.20
C ASN A 135 3.23 -14.62 6.97
N LEU A 136 3.18 -15.93 6.71
CA LEU A 136 2.18 -16.83 7.27
C LEU A 136 2.65 -17.52 8.57
N PRO A 137 1.73 -17.99 9.42
CA PRO A 137 2.06 -18.76 10.61
C PRO A 137 2.91 -19.99 10.31
N ASN A 138 3.85 -20.30 11.20
CA ASN A 138 4.78 -21.44 11.13
C ASN A 138 5.82 -21.43 10.01
N THR A 139 5.67 -20.60 8.96
CA THR A 139 6.61 -20.55 7.83
C THR A 139 7.44 -19.28 7.77
N THR A 140 7.03 -18.23 8.48
CA THR A 140 7.77 -16.98 8.57
C THR A 140 9.07 -17.18 9.36
N PRO A 141 10.26 -16.93 8.78
CA PRO A 141 11.50 -16.97 9.52
C PRO A 141 11.58 -15.78 10.48
N LEU A 142 11.96 -16.02 11.72
CA LEU A 142 12.35 -14.99 12.68
C LEU A 142 13.88 -14.95 12.67
N SER A 143 14.45 -13.93 12.02
CA SER A 143 15.88 -13.62 12.07
C SER A 143 16.21 -12.77 13.29
#